data_AF-A0A4Y9M912-F1
#
_entry.id   AF-A0A4Y9M912-F1
#
_cell.length_a   1.000
_cell.length_b   1.000
_cell.length_c   1.000
_cell.angle_alpha   90.00
_cell.angle_beta   90.00
_cell.angle_gamma   90.00
#
_symmetry.space_group_name_H-M   'P 1'
#
loop_
_entity.id
_entity.type
_entity.pdbx_description
1 polymer ?
#
loop_
_entity_poly.entity_id
_entity_poly.type
_entity_poly.pdbx_seq_one_letter_code
_entity_poly.pdbx_strand_id
1 'polypeptide(L)' 'MFLIPSEAAFIEAVADHMFPADAHTPGGVDIGINIFIDRALAGSWGKGDRLYLEGPWRLGALDKIE' A
#
# COMPACT_ATOMS: atom_id res chain seq x y z
N MET A 1 0.62 -8.86 -9.77
CA MET A 1 1.20 -8.91 -8.43
C MET A 1 2.27 -7.84 -8.39
N PHE A 2 2.13 -6.89 -7.48
CA PHE A 2 3.02 -5.75 -7.31
C PHE A 2 4.06 -6.04 -6.23
N LEU A 3 3.61 -6.60 -5.11
CA LEU A 3 4.46 -6.97 -3.98
C LEU A 3 5.29 -8.20 -4.30
N ILE A 4 6.56 -8.19 -3.87
CA ILE A 4 7.37 -9.41 -3.87
C ILE A 4 6.96 -10.33 -2.71
N PRO A 5 7.30 -11.63 -2.73
CA PRO A 5 6.80 -12.59 -1.74
C PRO A 5 7.03 -12.19 -0.28
N SER A 6 8.18 -11.58 0.04
CA SER A 6 8.47 -11.11 1.40
C SER A 6 7.59 -9.93 1.83
N GLU A 7 7.26 -9.03 0.91
CA GLU A 7 6.38 -7.90 1.18
C GLU A 7 4.92 -8.35 1.29
N ALA A 8 4.50 -9.31 0.45
CA ALA A 8 3.16 -9.89 0.54
C ALA A 8 2.93 -10.57 1.90
N ALA A 9 3.91 -11.35 2.39
CA ALA A 9 3.84 -11.96 3.72
C ALA A 9 3.80 -10.93 4.85
N PHE A 10 4.54 -9.82 4.70
CA PHE A 10 4.47 -8.71 5.65
C PHE A 10 3.08 -8.05 5.64
N ILE A 11 2.51 -7.79 4.47
CA ILE A 11 1.18 -7.17 4.34
C ILE A 11 0.08 -8.08 4.86
N GLU A 12 0.20 -9.40 4.72
CA GLU A 12 -0.69 -10.38 5.37
C GLU A 12 -0.67 -10.23 6.89
N ALA A 13 0.52 -10.21 7.50
CA ALA A 13 0.65 -10.02 8.95
C ALA A 13 0.09 -8.66 9.41
N VAL A 14 0.30 -7.59 8.62
CA VAL A 14 -0.28 -6.28 8.91
C VAL A 14 -1.81 -6.29 8.80
N ALA A 15 -2.36 -6.95 7.79
CA ALA A 15 -3.82 -7.05 7.60
C ALA A 15 -4.48 -7.75 8.78
N ASP A 16 -3.95 -8.88 9.24
CA ASP A 16 -4.49 -9.59 10.41
C ASP A 16 -4.25 -8.84 11.73
N HIS A 17 -3.15 -8.08 11.85
CA HIS A 17 -2.91 -7.25 13.02
C HIS A 17 -3.89 -6.06 13.11
N MET A 18 -4.18 -5.40 11.98
CA MET A 18 -5.11 -4.26 11.95
C MET A 18 -6.57 -4.70 12.04
N PHE A 19 -6.89 -5.87 11.48
CA PHE A 19 -8.24 -6.44 11.43
C PHE A 19 -8.20 -7.86 12.00
N PRO A 20 -8.02 -8.01 13.32
CA PRO A 20 -8.03 -9.32 13.93
C PRO A 20 -9.42 -9.94 13.85
N ALA A 21 -9.48 -11.27 13.68
CA ALA A 21 -10.74 -12.00 13.71
C ALA A 21 -11.43 -11.88 15.09
N ASP A 22 -12.75 -11.78 15.11
CA ASP A 22 -13.57 -11.77 16.31
C ASP A 22 -14.77 -12.74 16.21
N ALA A 23 -15.69 -12.68 17.18
CA ALA A 23 -16.85 -13.57 17.23
C ALA A 23 -17.84 -13.39 16.08
N HIS A 24 -17.74 -12.30 15.32
CA HIS A 24 -18.70 -11.90 14.30
C HIS A 24 -18.06 -11.62 12.93
N THR A 25 -16.75 -11.42 12.88
CA THR A 25 -16.02 -10.98 11.70
C THR A 25 -14.73 -11.80 11.50
N PRO A 26 -14.46 -12.29 10.27
CA PRO A 26 -13.20 -12.95 9.94
C PRO A 26 -12.01 -11.97 9.96
N GLY A 27 -10.79 -12.51 9.94
CA GLY A 27 -9.57 -11.70 9.93
C GLY A 27 -9.36 -10.93 8.63
N GLY A 28 -8.45 -9.96 8.66
CA GLY A 28 -8.14 -9.11 7.52
C GLY A 28 -7.68 -9.88 6.29
N VAL A 29 -6.90 -10.95 6.47
CA VAL A 29 -6.50 -11.84 5.36
C VAL A 29 -7.68 -12.67 4.86
N ASP A 30 -8.55 -13.17 5.75
CA ASP A 30 -9.71 -13.98 5.39
C ASP A 30 -10.69 -13.23 4.47
N ILE A 31 -10.82 -11.91 4.65
CA ILE A 31 -11.66 -11.05 3.81
C ILE A 31 -10.90 -10.44 2.62
N GLY A 32 -9.60 -10.76 2.46
CA GLY A 32 -8.80 -10.41 1.29
C GLY A 32 -8.25 -8.98 1.26
N ILE A 33 -8.03 -8.34 2.41
CA ILE A 33 -7.44 -6.99 2.49
C ILE A 33 -6.05 -6.95 1.84
N ASN A 34 -5.20 -7.93 2.13
CA ASN A 34 -3.86 -8.08 1.54
C ASN A 34 -3.91 -8.13 0.00
N ILE A 35 -4.89 -8.87 -0.55
CA ILE A 35 -5.11 -9.00 -2.00
C ILE A 35 -5.60 -7.69 -2.60
N PHE A 36 -6.51 -6.99 -1.91
CA PHE A 36 -6.98 -5.67 -2.34
C PHE A 36 -5.82 -4.68 -2.43
N ILE A 37 -4.95 -4.65 -1.42
CA ILE A 37 -3.77 -3.77 -1.39
C ILE A 37 -2.83 -4.06 -2.57
N ASP A 38 -2.44 -5.32 -2.79
CA ASP A 38 -1.56 -5.69 -3.92
C ASP A 38 -2.15 -5.26 -5.27
N ARG A 39 -3.45 -5.48 -5.47
CA ARG A 39 -4.15 -5.12 -6.71
C ARG A 39 -4.32 -3.61 -6.88
N ALA A 40 -4.58 -2.88 -5.80
CA ALA A 40 -4.69 -1.42 -5.83
C ALA A 40 -3.34 -0.78 -6.18
N LEU A 41 -2.25 -1.32 -5.65
CA LEU A 41 -0.88 -0.90 -5.99
C LEU A 41 -0.49 -1.27 -7.43
N ALA A 42 -0.90 -2.44 -7.91
CA ALA A 42 -0.68 -2.83 -9.31
C ALA A 42 -1.51 -2.00 -10.32
N GLY A 43 -2.62 -1.41 -9.86
CA GLY A 43 -3.58 -0.66 -10.67
C GLY A 43 -3.18 0.80 -10.94
N SER A 44 -4.07 1.52 -11.61
CA SER A 44 -3.86 2.93 -11.96
C SER A 44 -3.69 3.84 -10.73
N TRP A 45 -4.24 3.44 -9.59
CA TRP A 45 -4.06 4.16 -8.32
C TRP A 45 -2.60 4.08 -7.85
N GLY A 46 -2.03 2.88 -7.75
CA GLY A 46 -0.63 2.73 -7.34
C GLY A 46 0.39 3.30 -8.33
N LYS A 47 0.04 3.36 -9.62
CA LYS A 47 0.83 4.07 -10.64
C LYS A 47 0.67 5.59 -10.59
N GLY A 48 -0.36 6.07 -9.90
CA GLY A 48 -0.69 7.49 -9.84
C GLY A 48 -1.14 8.09 -11.16
N ASP A 49 -1.77 7.31 -12.06
CA ASP A 49 -2.16 7.74 -13.42
C ASP A 49 -3.04 9.01 -13.45
N ARG A 50 -3.73 9.31 -12.36
CA ARG A 50 -4.60 10.49 -12.19
C ARG A 50 -4.19 11.37 -11.01
N LEU A 51 -3.03 11.10 -10.43
CA LEU A 51 -2.44 11.91 -9.37
C LEU A 51 -1.48 12.90 -10.02
N TYR A 52 -1.49 14.15 -9.55
CA TYR A 52 -0.50 15.15 -9.97
C TYR A 52 0.84 14.86 -9.29
N LEU A 53 1.50 13.77 -9.69
CA LEU A 53 2.82 13.33 -9.22
C LEU A 53 3.97 13.99 -9.99
N GLU A 54 3.64 14.72 -11.04
CA GLU A 54 4.59 15.57 -11.76
C GLU A 54 4.46 17.00 -11.21
N GLY A 55 5.37 17.39 -10.33
CA GLY A 55 5.51 18.79 -9.94
C GLY A 55 6.30 19.57 -11.00
N PRO A 56 6.34 20.91 -10.93
CA PRO A 56 7.60 21.60 -11.22
C PRO A 56 8.51 21.30 -10.02
N TRP A 57 9.11 20.11 -9.97
CA TRP A 57 10.08 19.77 -8.93
C TRP A 57 11.32 20.65 -9.15
N ARG A 58 11.35 21.84 -8.55
CA ARG A 58 12.54 22.71 -8.59
C ARG A 58 13.69 21.97 -7.94
N LEU A 59 14.73 21.68 -8.72
CA LEU A 59 16.03 21.29 -8.21
C LEU A 59 16.48 22.37 -7.21
N GLY A 60 16.63 22.01 -5.93
CA GLY A 60 17.07 22.93 -4.87
C GLY A 60 16.05 23.35 -3.80
N ALA A 61 14.82 22.82 -3.79
CA ALA A 61 13.89 23.09 -2.68
C ALA A 61 14.28 22.44 -1.34
N LEU A 62 15.22 21.48 -1.35
CA LEU A 62 15.82 20.85 -0.15
C LEU A 62 17.28 21.29 0.10
N ASP A 63 17.86 22.14 -0.74
CA ASP A 63 19.29 22.53 -0.68
C ASP A 63 19.59 23.68 0.30
N LYS A 64 18.65 24.03 1.18
CA LYS A 64 18.87 25.02 2.24
C LYS A 64 18.58 24.45 3.62
N ILE A 65 19.38 23.48 4.00
CA ILE A 65 19.72 23.24 5.40
C ILE A 65 21.24 23.38 5.47
N GLU A 66 21.70 24.63 5.58
CA GLU A 66 22.99 24.96 6.22
C GLU A 66 22.81 24.90 7.73
#